data_AF-A0A2E7NZT9-F1
#
_entry.id   AF-A0A2E7NZT9-F1
#
_cell.length_a   1.000
_cell.length_b   1.000
_cell.length_c   1.000
_cell.angle_alpha   90.00
_cell.angle_beta   90.00
_cell.angle_gamma   90.00
#
_symmetry.space_group_name_H-M   'P 1'
#
loop_
_entity.id
_entity.type
_entity.pdbx_description
1 polymer ?
#
loop_
_entity_poly.entity_id
_entity_poly.type
_entity_poly.pdbx_seq_one_letter_code
_entity_poly.pdbx_strand_id
1 'polypeptide(L)'
;MDINKITAISAIVFGLAGMAAPLTHAQDMQGTVAYMNGGIGAGEQAKLREAAKDYNLRLLFSEAKDGAYVSNVKLDVADLHGKSVFSLATAGPMTNLKLPKGEYEITAVYNGVKKTTKVSVGEKPVSLSFNWAHQDN
;
A
#
# COMPACT_ATOMS: atom_id res chain seq x y z
N MET A 1 -27.81 -47.03 -28.40
CA MET A 1 -28.18 -47.26 -27.00
C MET A 1 -27.03 -48.05 -26.40
N ASP A 2 -26.20 -47.32 -25.63
CA ASP A 2 -25.21 -47.75 -24.63
C ASP A 2 -23.99 -48.57 -25.14
N ILE A 3 -22.74 -48.32 -24.75
CA ILE A 3 -22.20 -48.41 -23.38
C ILE A 3 -20.86 -47.64 -23.27
N ASN A 4 -20.76 -46.81 -22.22
CA ASN A 4 -19.61 -46.43 -21.37
C ASN A 4 -18.19 -46.27 -21.97
N LYS A 5 -17.77 -45.01 -22.08
CA LYS A 5 -16.34 -44.62 -22.05
C LYS A 5 -15.91 -44.40 -20.60
N ILE A 6 -15.20 -45.36 -20.02
CA ILE A 6 -14.43 -45.18 -18.78
C ILE A 6 -12.97 -45.29 -19.17
N THR A 7 -12.25 -44.17 -19.20
CA THR A 7 -10.78 -44.20 -19.21
C THR A 7 -10.32 -43.45 -17.97
N ALA A 8 -9.92 -44.26 -17.00
CA ALA A 8 -9.35 -43.85 -15.74
C ALA A 8 -7.82 -43.64 -15.87
N ILE A 9 -7.39 -42.47 -15.40
CA ILE A 9 -6.34 -42.29 -14.38
C ILE A 9 -4.85 -42.22 -14.83
N SER A 10 -4.33 -41.01 -14.61
CA SER A 10 -3.02 -40.59 -14.07
C SER A 10 -1.71 -40.83 -14.82
N ALA A 11 -1.04 -39.71 -15.11
CA ALA A 11 0.25 -39.41 -14.47
C ALA A 11 0.46 -37.89 -14.44
N ILE A 12 0.31 -37.30 -13.25
CA ILE A 12 0.72 -35.93 -12.96
C ILE A 12 2.22 -35.97 -12.68
N VAL A 13 3.03 -35.33 -13.53
CA VAL A 13 4.42 -35.01 -13.16
C VAL A 13 4.44 -33.57 -12.67
N PHE A 14 4.53 -33.42 -11.34
CA PHE A 14 4.81 -32.16 -10.67
C PHE A 14 6.28 -31.78 -10.91
N GLY A 15 6.53 -30.86 -11.83
CA GLY A 15 7.80 -30.16 -11.93
C GLY A 15 7.81 -28.97 -10.98
N LEU A 16 8.49 -29.08 -9.84
CA LEU A 16 8.78 -27.98 -8.93
C LEU A 16 9.75 -26.99 -9.62
N ALA A 17 9.20 -25.99 -10.30
CA ALA A 17 9.97 -24.79 -10.65
C ALA A 17 9.92 -23.82 -9.47
N GLY A 18 10.85 -24.01 -8.52
CA GLY A 18 11.19 -23.00 -7.52
C GLY A 18 11.88 -21.83 -8.19
N MET A 19 11.10 -20.93 -8.81
CA MET A 19 11.59 -19.63 -9.23
C MET A 19 11.67 -18.77 -7.98
N ALA A 20 12.86 -18.59 -7.43
CA ALA A 20 13.14 -17.51 -6.50
C ALA A 20 12.84 -16.20 -7.23
N ALA A 21 11.65 -15.65 -7.01
CA ALA A 21 11.31 -14.33 -7.52
C ALA A 21 12.33 -13.33 -6.95
N PRO A 22 12.97 -12.51 -7.78
CA PRO A 22 13.74 -11.40 -7.24
C PRO A 22 12.74 -10.58 -6.40
N LEU A 23 13.08 -10.30 -5.14
CA LEU A 23 12.38 -9.31 -4.31
C LEU A 23 12.65 -7.90 -4.85
N THR A 24 12.37 -7.70 -6.13
CA THR A 24 12.24 -6.40 -6.75
C THR A 24 10.96 -5.84 -6.16
N HIS A 25 11.09 -5.02 -5.12
CA HIS A 25 10.00 -4.15 -4.71
C HIS A 25 9.68 -3.27 -5.91
N ALA A 26 8.69 -3.69 -6.68
CA ALA A 26 8.26 -2.98 -7.87
C ALA A 26 7.77 -1.61 -7.42
N GLN A 27 8.26 -0.56 -8.08
CA GLN A 27 7.53 0.70 -8.09
C GLN A 27 6.22 0.40 -8.79
N ASP A 28 5.16 0.28 -7.99
CA ASP A 28 3.85 0.00 -8.53
C ASP A 28 3.24 1.31 -9.04
N MET A 29 2.39 1.17 -10.06
CA MET A 29 1.61 2.28 -10.60
C MET A 29 0.13 1.94 -10.51
N GLN A 30 -0.66 2.88 -10.00
CA GLN A 30 -2.10 2.84 -10.11
C GLN A 30 -2.54 4.04 -10.95
N GLY A 31 -2.92 3.77 -12.20
CA GLY A 31 -3.13 4.83 -13.18
C GLY A 31 -1.83 5.60 -13.44
N THR A 32 -1.84 6.91 -13.17
CA THR A 32 -0.67 7.79 -13.32
C THR A 32 0.07 8.06 -12.01
N VAL A 33 -0.34 7.43 -10.90
CA VAL A 33 0.26 7.63 -9.59
C VAL A 33 1.29 6.52 -9.35
N ALA A 34 2.57 6.91 -9.30
CA ALA A 34 3.63 6.02 -8.84
C ALA A 34 3.63 5.99 -7.32
N TYR A 35 3.74 4.80 -6.75
CA TYR A 35 3.75 4.62 -5.30
C TYR A 35 4.75 3.59 -4.81
N MET A 36 5.11 3.72 -3.55
CA MET A 36 5.80 2.69 -2.78
C MET A 36 5.08 2.51 -1.45
N ASN A 37 4.77 1.27 -1.12
CA ASN A 37 4.06 0.88 0.09
C ASN A 37 4.88 -0.19 0.82
N GLY A 38 5.12 -0.05 2.13
CA GLY A 38 5.88 -1.03 2.90
C GLY A 38 6.55 -0.44 4.15
N GLY A 39 7.77 -0.89 4.46
CA GLY A 39 8.56 -0.35 5.56
C GLY A 39 8.52 -1.18 6.85
N ILE A 40 8.14 -2.46 6.76
CA ILE A 40 8.23 -3.39 7.89
C ILE A 40 9.69 -3.84 8.12
N GLY A 41 10.51 -3.92 7.06
CA GLY A 41 11.94 -4.26 7.14
C GLY A 41 12.88 -3.06 7.11
N ALA A 42 13.97 -3.08 7.88
CA ALA A 42 14.97 -1.99 7.93
C ALA A 42 15.60 -1.66 6.55
N GLY A 43 15.78 -2.67 5.69
CA GLY A 43 16.29 -2.49 4.32
C GLY A 43 15.27 -1.82 3.36
N GLU A 44 13.99 -2.13 3.52
CA GLU A 44 12.90 -1.41 2.82
C GLU A 44 12.82 0.04 3.28
N GLN A 45 12.92 0.28 4.60
CA GLN A 45 12.88 1.63 5.14
C GLN A 45 14.05 2.49 4.64
N ALA A 46 15.26 1.93 4.51
CA ALA A 46 16.40 2.65 3.95
C ALA A 46 16.15 3.05 2.49
N LYS A 47 15.64 2.13 1.66
CA LYS A 47 15.30 2.40 0.27
C LYS A 47 14.12 3.38 0.12
N LEU A 48 13.09 3.25 0.96
CA LEU A 48 11.97 4.19 1.04
C LEU A 48 12.45 5.59 1.42
N ARG A 49 13.44 5.71 2.32
CA ARG A 49 14.05 7.00 2.69
C ARG A 49 14.91 7.58 1.56
N GLU A 50 15.67 6.76 0.84
CA GLU A 50 16.46 7.21 -0.31
C GLU A 50 15.58 7.65 -1.49
N ALA A 51 14.54 6.87 -1.79
CA ALA A 51 13.58 7.15 -2.85
C ALA A 51 12.57 8.23 -2.45
N ALA A 52 12.42 8.55 -1.15
CA ALA A 52 11.47 9.56 -0.65
C ALA A 52 11.66 10.94 -1.30
N LYS A 53 12.84 11.27 -1.80
CA LYS A 53 13.10 12.51 -2.54
C LYS A 53 12.31 12.60 -3.85
N ASP A 54 11.96 11.46 -4.42
CA ASP A 54 11.24 11.37 -5.69
C ASP A 54 9.72 11.42 -5.50
N TYR A 55 9.24 11.21 -4.26
CA TYR A 55 7.82 11.27 -3.88
C TYR A 55 7.50 12.57 -3.15
N ASN A 56 6.35 13.17 -3.48
CA ASN A 56 5.94 14.46 -2.92
C ASN A 56 4.88 14.34 -1.81
N LEU A 57 4.38 13.14 -1.55
CA LEU A 57 3.56 12.82 -0.38
C LEU A 57 4.10 11.56 0.30
N ARG A 58 4.30 11.64 1.62
CA ARG A 58 4.79 10.52 2.45
C ARG A 58 3.85 10.32 3.63
N LEU A 59 3.37 9.11 3.80
CA LEU A 59 2.41 8.74 4.83
C LEU A 59 3.06 7.78 5.81
N LEU A 60 2.82 8.00 7.09
CA LEU A 60 3.24 7.13 8.17
C LEU A 60 2.02 6.74 9.01
N PHE A 61 1.88 5.46 9.32
CA PHE A 61 0.76 4.92 10.09
C PHE A 61 1.25 4.29 11.39
N SER A 62 0.70 4.73 12.53
CA SER A 62 1.08 4.21 13.85
C SER A 62 -0.06 4.21 14.89
N GLU A 63 0.15 3.50 15.99
CA GLU A 63 -0.68 3.55 17.20
C GLU A 63 -0.04 4.37 18.33
N ALA A 64 -0.88 5.01 19.16
CA ALA A 64 -0.47 5.99 20.18
C ALA A 64 0.27 5.41 21.40
N LYS A 65 -0.06 4.18 21.83
CA LYS A 65 0.41 3.65 23.12
C LYS A 65 1.92 3.40 23.11
N ASP A 66 2.43 2.87 21.98
CA ASP A 66 3.82 2.42 21.87
C ASP A 66 4.55 3.04 20.66
N GLY A 67 3.87 3.86 19.85
CA GLY A 67 4.38 4.32 18.56
C GLY A 67 4.50 3.19 17.53
N ALA A 68 3.85 2.05 17.79
CA ALA A 68 3.93 0.86 16.96
C ALA A 68 3.45 1.17 15.53
N TYR A 69 4.26 0.79 14.56
CA TYR A 69 3.95 0.90 13.15
C TYR A 69 2.86 -0.08 12.75
N VAL A 70 1.79 0.42 12.12
CA VAL A 70 0.65 -0.40 11.74
C VAL A 70 0.55 -0.61 10.24
N SER A 71 0.01 -1.76 9.84
CA SER A 71 -0.32 -2.11 8.47
C SER A 71 -1.82 -2.40 8.36
N ASN A 72 -2.30 -2.86 7.19
CA ASN A 72 -3.72 -3.08 6.92
C ASN A 72 -4.57 -1.81 7.04
N VAL A 73 -3.97 -0.66 6.73
CA VAL A 73 -4.69 0.60 6.65
C VAL A 73 -5.38 0.68 5.29
N LYS A 74 -6.71 0.85 5.28
CA LYS A 74 -7.41 1.19 4.04
C LYS A 74 -7.18 2.66 3.74
N LEU A 75 -6.49 2.94 2.64
CA LEU A 75 -6.10 4.26 2.20
C LEU A 75 -6.89 4.66 0.95
N ASP A 76 -7.42 5.88 0.96
CA ASP A 76 -8.01 6.54 -0.20
C ASP A 76 -7.47 7.97 -0.30
N VAL A 77 -7.16 8.39 -1.52
CA VAL A 77 -6.67 9.73 -1.85
C VAL A 77 -7.59 10.28 -2.94
N ALA A 78 -8.31 11.33 -2.61
CA ALA A 78 -9.22 12.02 -3.51
C ALA A 78 -8.68 13.40 -3.91
N ASP A 79 -8.96 13.83 -5.13
CA ASP A 79 -8.71 15.21 -5.57
C ASP A 79 -9.72 16.20 -4.96
N LEU A 80 -9.55 17.50 -5.25
CA LEU A 80 -10.47 18.57 -4.82
C LEU A 80 -11.94 18.37 -5.20
N HIS A 81 -12.21 17.57 -6.24
CA HIS A 81 -13.56 17.29 -6.71
C HIS A 81 -14.15 16.04 -6.04
N GLY A 82 -13.42 15.42 -5.11
CA GLY A 82 -13.82 14.19 -4.42
C GLY A 82 -13.63 12.94 -5.26
N LYS A 83 -12.91 13.01 -6.39
CA LYS A 83 -12.60 11.84 -7.22
C LYS A 83 -11.42 11.11 -6.62
N SER A 84 -11.60 9.83 -6.27
CA SER A 84 -10.48 8.96 -5.88
C SER A 84 -9.47 8.85 -7.04
N VAL A 85 -8.24 9.27 -6.78
CA VAL A 85 -7.10 9.20 -7.70
C VAL A 85 -6.12 8.10 -7.33
N PHE A 86 -6.18 7.63 -6.08
CA PHE A 86 -5.36 6.53 -5.60
C PHE A 86 -6.04 5.85 -4.39
N SER A 87 -5.98 4.52 -4.34
CA SER A 87 -6.47 3.76 -3.18
C SER A 87 -5.67 2.47 -2.97
N LEU A 88 -5.50 2.10 -1.70
CA LEU A 88 -4.95 0.82 -1.28
C LEU A 88 -5.87 0.19 -0.24
N ALA A 89 -6.22 -1.08 -0.44
CA ALA A 89 -6.98 -1.84 0.55
C ALA A 89 -6.14 -2.14 1.80
N THR A 90 -4.83 -2.34 1.64
CA THR A 90 -3.90 -2.75 2.69
C THR A 90 -2.58 -1.97 2.58
N ALA A 91 -2.57 -0.73 3.08
CA ALA A 91 -1.36 0.05 3.20
C ALA A 91 -0.55 -0.38 4.43
N GLY A 92 0.76 -0.51 4.24
CA GLY A 92 1.77 -0.78 5.26
C GLY A 92 2.26 0.52 5.89
N PRO A 93 3.07 0.44 6.96
CA PRO A 93 3.31 1.58 7.85
C PRO A 93 3.84 2.83 7.18
N MET A 94 4.57 2.66 6.06
CA MET A 94 5.02 3.76 5.23
C MET A 94 4.41 3.62 3.83
N THR A 95 3.78 4.69 3.34
CA THR A 95 3.31 4.78 1.95
C THR A 95 3.77 6.11 1.35
N ASN A 96 4.55 6.05 0.27
CA ASN A 96 5.03 7.21 -0.47
C ASN A 96 4.31 7.29 -1.82
N LEU A 97 3.78 8.47 -2.15
CA LEU A 97 2.99 8.71 -3.36
C LEU A 97 3.60 9.85 -4.16
N LYS A 98 3.62 9.67 -5.49
CA LYS A 98 3.99 10.70 -6.44
C LYS A 98 2.71 11.19 -7.11
N LEU A 99 2.19 12.29 -6.62
CA LEU A 99 0.96 12.90 -7.10
C LEU A 99 1.29 14.10 -8.00
N PRO A 100 0.42 14.42 -8.97
CA PRO A 100 0.43 15.73 -9.60
C PRO A 100 0.36 16.86 -8.55
N LYS A 101 0.83 18.05 -8.90
CA LYS A 101 0.67 19.22 -8.02
C LYS A 101 -0.82 19.54 -7.87
N GLY A 102 -1.29 19.69 -6.65
CA GLY A 102 -2.70 19.94 -6.37
C GLY A 102 -3.05 19.77 -4.89
N GLU A 103 -4.31 19.97 -4.58
CA GLU A 103 -4.87 19.69 -3.26
C GLU A 103 -5.57 18.34 -3.26
N TYR A 104 -5.40 17.61 -2.16
CA TYR A 104 -5.92 16.26 -2.00
C TYR A 104 -6.55 16.09 -0.63
N GLU A 105 -7.51 15.18 -0.55
CA GLU A 105 -8.04 14.67 0.70
C GLU A 105 -7.55 13.22 0.89
N ILE A 106 -6.87 12.98 2.01
CA ILE A 106 -6.33 11.67 2.38
C ILE A 106 -7.23 11.09 3.45
N THR A 107 -7.81 9.92 3.17
CA THR A 107 -8.62 9.16 4.11
C THR A 107 -7.92 7.84 4.43
N ALA A 108 -7.62 7.63 5.71
CA ALA A 108 -7.01 6.42 6.23
C ALA A 108 -7.95 5.77 7.25
N VAL A 109 -8.22 4.48 7.09
CA VAL A 109 -9.08 3.69 8.00
C VAL A 109 -8.27 2.52 8.53
N TYR A 110 -8.22 2.42 9.85
CA TYR A 110 -7.51 1.34 10.53
C TYR A 110 -8.39 0.84 11.69
N ASN A 111 -8.59 -0.48 11.77
CA ASN A 111 -9.50 -1.12 12.74
C ASN A 111 -10.88 -0.44 12.85
N GLY A 112 -11.45 -0.06 11.70
CA GLY A 112 -12.75 0.62 11.62
C GLY A 112 -12.73 2.12 11.98
N VAL A 113 -11.62 2.64 12.51
CA VAL A 113 -11.48 4.05 12.87
C VAL A 113 -10.93 4.85 11.69
N LYS A 114 -11.75 5.77 11.18
CA LYS A 114 -11.42 6.65 10.04
C LYS A 114 -10.75 7.94 10.50
N LYS A 115 -9.69 8.34 9.80
CA LYS A 115 -9.06 9.67 9.88
C LYS A 115 -8.96 10.26 8.48
N THR A 116 -9.29 11.55 8.37
CA THR A 116 -9.26 12.28 7.10
C THR A 116 -8.46 13.56 7.27
N THR A 117 -7.64 13.92 6.29
CA THR A 117 -6.81 15.13 6.31
C THR A 117 -6.64 15.68 4.90
N LYS A 118 -6.76 17.01 4.75
CA LYS A 118 -6.48 17.71 3.49
C LYS A 118 -5.01 18.11 3.41
N VAL A 119 -4.44 18.01 2.22
CA VAL A 119 -3.03 18.33 1.98
C VAL A 119 -2.81 18.93 0.60
N SER A 120 -2.00 19.99 0.57
CA SER A 120 -1.47 20.56 -0.66
C SER A 120 -0.18 19.85 -1.02
N VAL A 121 -0.13 19.21 -2.19
CA VAL A 121 1.05 18.53 -2.70
C VAL A 121 1.65 19.37 -3.83
N GLY A 122 2.95 19.67 -3.71
CA GLY A 122 3.66 20.49 -4.68
C GLY A 122 5.10 20.01 -4.88
N GLU A 123 6.01 20.96 -5.13
CA GLU A 123 7.44 20.65 -5.28
C GLU A 123 8.10 20.26 -3.96
N LYS A 124 7.65 20.85 -2.85
CA LYS A 124 8.12 20.50 -1.52
C LYS A 124 7.39 19.22 -1.06
N PRO A 125 8.13 18.14 -0.72
CA PRO A 125 7.51 16.94 -0.19
C PRO A 125 6.78 17.22 1.12
N VAL A 126 5.59 16.65 1.27
CA VAL A 126 4.80 16.72 2.51
C VAL A 126 4.80 15.35 3.18
N SER A 127 4.97 15.34 4.50
CA SER A 127 4.85 14.15 5.33
C SER A 127 3.63 14.26 6.24
N LEU A 128 2.79 13.23 6.24
CA LEU A 128 1.64 13.11 7.14
C LEU A 128 1.79 11.85 7.98
N SER A 129 1.46 11.96 9.26
CA SER A 129 1.41 10.83 10.17
C SER A 129 -0.01 10.66 10.68
N PHE A 130 -0.58 9.47 10.47
CA PHE A 130 -1.85 9.09 11.08
C PHE A 130 -1.55 8.24 12.30
N ASN A 131 -1.93 8.76 13.45
CA ASN A 131 -1.79 8.08 14.73
C ASN A 131 -3.17 7.75 15.29
N TRP A 132 -3.45 6.46 15.52
CA TRP A 132 -4.69 5.98 16.15
C TRP A 132 -4.49 5.69 17.63
N ALA A 133 -5.51 5.98 18.45
CA ALA A 133 -5.52 5.50 19.82
C ALA A 133 -5.58 3.96 19.80
N HIS A 134 -4.70 3.33 20.58
CA HIS A 134 -4.77 1.89 20.81
C HIS A 134 -6.16 1.57 21.37
N GLN A 135 -6.89 0.67 20.71
CA GLN A 135 -8.19 0.24 21.19
C GLN A 135 -7.92 -0.84 22.24
N ASP A 136 -8.01 -0.49 23.52
CA ASP A 136 -8.04 -1.48 24.60
C ASP A 136 -9.35 -2.29 24.42
N ASN A 137 -9.27 -3.50 23.86
CA ASN A 137 -10.39 -4.42 23.74
C ASN A 137 -10.36 -5.47 24.85
#